data_AF-A0A080M9I8-F1
#
_entry.id   AF-A0A080M9I8-F1
#
_cell.length_a   1.000
_cell.length_b   1.000
_cell.length_c   1.000
_cell.angle_alpha   90.00
_cell.angle_beta   90.00
_cell.angle_gamma   90.00
#
_symmetry.space_group_name_H-M   'P 1'
#
loop_
_entity.id
_entity.type
_entity.pdbx_description
1 polymer ?
#
loop_
_entity_poly.entity_id
_entity_poly.type
_entity_poly.pdbx_seq_one_letter_code
_entity_poly.pdbx_strand_id
1 'polypeptide(L)'
;MYIVDDPALALITRFVGDSPNQERSDAEFFRQQLSAIEAHVEHFPAAEREVRALEWIEANARQYRQQWQKQAAINSLASTRCPDCPIAGGDRHTPCTIHTRWLALLQRYAANELSSNAYVEQSLALLATHKDRLKVGHLRESPRHADAYHNLFMIPAGVPQRGPERERLHD
;
A
#
# COMPACT_ATOMS: atom_id res chain seq x y z
N MET A 1 17.63 6.10 11.79
CA MET A 1 18.12 6.46 10.45
C MET A 1 18.26 5.18 9.63
N TYR A 2 17.30 4.91 8.74
CA TYR A 2 17.21 3.68 7.95
C TYR A 2 18.18 3.81 6.76
N ILE A 3 19.39 3.29 6.88
CA ILE A 3 20.35 3.27 5.78
C ILE A 3 20.03 2.04 4.94
N VAL A 4 19.31 2.25 3.85
CA VAL A 4 19.10 1.23 2.82
C VAL A 4 20.36 1.22 1.97
N ASP A 5 21.09 0.11 1.96
CA ASP A 5 22.31 -0.05 1.15
C ASP A 5 22.01 -0.18 -0.36
N ASP A 6 20.72 -0.23 -0.71
CA ASP A 6 20.18 -0.34 -2.05
C ASP A 6 19.51 0.99 -2.48
N PRO A 7 20.09 1.74 -3.44
CA PRO A 7 19.57 3.04 -3.84
C PRO A 7 18.19 2.97 -4.49
N ALA A 8 17.87 1.89 -5.21
CA ALA A 8 16.55 1.73 -5.81
C ALA A 8 15.49 1.50 -4.72
N LEU A 9 15.80 0.65 -3.74
CA LEU A 9 14.92 0.37 -2.62
C LEU A 9 14.73 1.60 -1.70
N ALA A 10 15.78 2.40 -1.51
CA ALA A 10 15.71 3.65 -0.78
C ALA A 10 14.67 4.61 -1.41
N LEU A 11 14.69 4.74 -2.73
CA LEU A 11 13.74 5.57 -3.47
C LEU A 11 12.32 5.00 -3.35
N ILE A 12 12.13 3.69 -3.57
CA ILE A 12 10.81 3.07 -3.46
C ILE A 12 10.23 3.28 -2.06
N THR A 13 11.01 3.00 -1.01
CA THR A 13 10.55 3.14 0.38
C THR A 13 10.21 4.59 0.70
N ARG A 14 11.03 5.56 0.23
CA ARG A 14 10.78 7.00 0.45
C ARG A 14 9.49 7.49 -0.21
N PHE A 15 9.16 6.99 -1.40
CA PHE A 15 8.02 7.50 -2.18
C PHE A 15 6.74 6.68 -2.01
N VAL A 16 6.84 5.45 -1.51
CA VAL A 16 5.71 4.51 -1.43
C VAL A 16 5.46 4.01 0.01
N GLY A 17 6.42 4.08 0.93
CA GLY A 17 6.24 3.59 2.30
C GLY A 17 5.80 4.67 3.28
N ASP A 18 4.80 4.34 4.11
CA ASP A 18 4.56 5.00 5.40
C ASP A 18 4.77 3.92 6.48
N SER A 19 5.77 4.10 7.36
CA SER A 19 6.27 3.01 8.21
C SER A 19 5.65 3.03 9.61
N PRO A 20 4.95 1.96 10.04
CA PRO A 20 5.44 1.20 11.19
C PRO A 20 4.89 -0.25 11.24
N ASN A 21 5.61 -1.26 10.75
CA ASN A 21 5.46 -2.64 11.26
C ASN A 21 6.59 -3.55 10.78
N GLN A 22 7.61 -3.73 11.62
CA GLN A 22 8.85 -4.44 11.27
C GLN A 22 8.99 -5.81 11.97
N GLU A 23 8.26 -6.05 13.06
CA GLU A 23 8.53 -7.16 13.99
C GLU A 23 8.25 -8.57 13.42
N ARG A 24 7.25 -8.74 12.55
CA ARG A 24 6.90 -10.06 11.99
C ARG A 24 7.88 -10.57 10.93
N SER A 25 8.64 -9.67 10.30
CA SER A 25 9.60 -10.02 9.24
C SER A 25 10.88 -10.65 9.79
N ASP A 26 11.17 -10.45 11.07
CA ASP A 26 12.50 -10.71 11.63
C ASP A 26 12.68 -12.18 12.01
N ALA A 27 11.67 -12.80 12.62
CA ALA A 27 11.78 -14.17 13.15
C ALA A 27 11.89 -15.26 12.07
N GLU A 28 11.25 -15.10 10.93
CA GLU A 28 11.37 -16.04 9.80
C GLU A 28 12.72 -15.90 9.10
N PHE A 29 13.17 -14.67 8.92
CA PHE A 29 14.46 -14.37 8.33
C PHE A 29 15.60 -14.97 9.15
N PHE A 30 15.61 -14.78 10.48
CA PHE A 30 16.63 -15.37 11.35
C PHE A 30 16.64 -16.90 11.31
N ARG A 31 15.47 -17.55 11.24
CA ARG A 31 15.39 -19.01 11.10
C ARG A 31 16.04 -19.49 9.80
N GLN A 32 15.82 -18.77 8.70
CA GLN A 32 16.42 -19.12 7.41
C GLN A 32 17.94 -18.93 7.41
N GLN A 33 18.45 -17.91 8.10
CA GLN A 33 19.90 -17.73 8.27
C GLN A 33 20.54 -18.82 9.10
N LEU A 34 19.92 -19.17 10.23
CA LEU A 34 20.43 -20.21 11.10
C LEU A 34 20.48 -21.55 10.35
N SER A 35 19.42 -21.88 9.61
CA SER A 35 19.38 -23.09 8.79
C SER A 35 20.47 -23.10 7.70
N ALA A 36 20.78 -21.97 7.08
CA ALA A 36 21.85 -21.87 6.09
C ALA A 36 23.24 -22.08 6.71
N ILE A 37 23.47 -21.53 7.91
CA ILE A 37 24.72 -21.71 8.67
C ILE A 37 24.85 -23.16 9.12
N GLU A 38 23.79 -23.76 9.67
CA GLU A 38 23.74 -25.16 10.08
C GLU A 38 24.09 -26.09 8.92
N ALA A 39 23.42 -25.94 7.78
CA ALA A 39 23.70 -26.70 6.58
C ALA A 39 25.15 -26.53 6.09
N HIS A 40 25.73 -25.35 6.25
CA HIS A 40 27.14 -25.13 5.90
C HIS A 40 28.08 -25.90 6.84
N VAL A 41 27.91 -25.77 8.16
CA VAL A 41 28.84 -26.32 9.15
C VAL A 41 28.72 -27.84 9.32
N GLU A 42 27.59 -28.45 8.94
CA GLU A 42 27.39 -29.90 9.00
C GLU A 42 28.45 -30.70 8.22
N HIS A 43 29.00 -30.12 7.16
CA HIS A 43 30.05 -30.71 6.32
C HIS A 43 31.43 -30.77 7.02
N PHE A 44 31.60 -30.11 8.18
CA PHE A 44 32.86 -30.03 8.90
C PHE A 44 32.85 -30.87 10.19
N PRO A 45 34.03 -31.36 10.64
CA PRO A 45 34.18 -32.04 11.92
C PRO A 45 33.73 -31.15 13.08
N ALA A 46 33.18 -31.76 14.14
CA ALA A 46 32.62 -31.02 15.29
C ALA A 46 33.58 -29.98 15.90
N ALA A 47 34.88 -30.28 15.92
CA ALA A 47 35.91 -29.36 16.43
C ALA A 47 36.11 -28.10 15.56
N GLU A 48 35.76 -28.13 14.28
CA GLU A 48 35.91 -27.01 13.35
C GLU A 48 34.63 -26.21 13.14
N ARG A 49 33.46 -26.76 13.53
CA ARG A 49 32.15 -26.16 13.21
C ARG A 49 31.99 -24.73 13.72
N GLU A 50 32.49 -24.43 14.92
CA GLU A 50 32.39 -23.09 15.51
C GLU A 50 33.20 -22.07 14.70
N VAL A 51 34.45 -22.40 14.37
CA VAL A 51 35.31 -21.54 13.54
C VAL A 51 34.71 -21.34 12.16
N ARG A 52 34.18 -22.40 11.53
CA ARG A 52 33.52 -22.33 10.22
C ARG A 52 32.23 -21.51 10.24
N ALA A 53 31.45 -21.58 11.33
CA ALA A 53 30.28 -20.73 11.50
C ALA A 53 30.67 -19.25 11.52
N LEU A 54 31.73 -18.88 12.26
CA LEU A 54 32.22 -17.52 12.34
C LEU A 54 32.72 -17.00 10.98
N GLU A 55 33.52 -17.79 10.28
CA GLU A 55 34.01 -17.46 8.92
C GLU A 55 32.84 -17.24 7.95
N TRP A 56 31.82 -18.09 8.01
CA TRP A 56 30.62 -17.96 7.19
C TRP A 56 29.86 -16.67 7.52
N ILE A 57 29.66 -16.35 8.80
CA ILE A 57 28.98 -15.13 9.22
C ILE A 57 29.76 -13.90 8.73
N GLU A 58 31.08 -13.87 8.92
CA GLU A 58 31.92 -12.75 8.47
C GLU A 58 31.81 -12.53 6.94
N ALA A 59 31.84 -13.61 6.16
CA ALA A 59 31.73 -13.54 4.71
C ALA A 59 30.32 -13.11 4.22
N ASN A 60 29.26 -13.48 4.94
CA ASN A 60 27.88 -13.33 4.46
C ASN A 60 27.07 -12.23 5.15
N ALA A 61 27.52 -11.68 6.29
CA ALA A 61 26.77 -10.72 7.10
C ALA A 61 26.24 -9.51 6.32
N ARG A 62 27.02 -8.99 5.36
CA ARG A 62 26.59 -7.87 4.50
C ARG A 62 25.43 -8.27 3.59
N GLN A 63 25.53 -9.42 2.92
CA GLN A 63 24.50 -9.89 1.99
C GLN A 63 23.20 -10.20 2.73
N TYR A 64 23.34 -10.83 3.90
CA TYR A 64 22.27 -11.05 4.86
C TYR A 64 21.56 -9.76 5.27
N ARG A 65 22.30 -8.73 5.66
CA ARG A 65 21.71 -7.43 5.98
C ARG A 65 20.96 -6.83 4.79
N GLN A 66 21.53 -6.91 3.59
CA GLN A 66 20.89 -6.38 2.38
C GLN A 66 19.59 -7.12 2.03
N GLN A 67 19.59 -8.46 2.12
CA GLN A 67 18.40 -9.27 1.88
C GLN A 67 17.30 -8.97 2.91
N TRP A 68 17.67 -8.84 4.19
CA TRP A 68 16.74 -8.43 5.23
C TRP A 68 16.11 -7.06 4.94
N GLN A 69 16.92 -6.07 4.56
CA GLN A 69 16.43 -4.73 4.23
C GLN A 69 15.43 -4.74 3.07
N LYS A 70 15.72 -5.53 2.03
CA LYS A 70 14.83 -5.75 0.88
C LYS A 70 13.50 -6.36 1.31
N GLN A 71 13.55 -7.41 2.12
CA GLN A 71 12.35 -8.10 2.57
C GLN A 71 11.50 -7.26 3.54
N ALA A 72 12.13 -6.56 4.48
CA ALA A 72 11.45 -5.66 5.41
C ALA A 72 10.75 -4.50 4.67
N ALA A 73 11.42 -3.92 3.67
CA ALA A 73 10.81 -2.90 2.82
C ALA A 73 9.61 -3.44 2.04
N ILE A 74 9.70 -4.64 1.47
CA ILE A 74 8.55 -5.28 0.80
C ILE A 74 7.38 -5.49 1.75
N ASN A 75 7.64 -6.02 2.94
CA ASN A 75 6.58 -6.33 3.89
C ASN A 75 5.82 -5.05 4.30
N SER A 76 6.53 -3.94 4.45
CA SER A 76 5.93 -2.61 4.63
C SER A 76 5.11 -2.19 3.41
N LEU A 77 5.70 -2.26 2.20
CA LEU A 77 5.08 -1.81 0.95
C LEU A 77 3.88 -2.66 0.50
N ALA A 78 3.86 -3.94 0.84
CA ALA A 78 2.75 -4.85 0.59
C ALA A 78 1.48 -4.43 1.33
N SER A 79 1.64 -3.71 2.45
CA SER A 79 0.52 -3.16 3.22
C SER A 79 0.11 -1.76 2.75
N THR A 80 0.93 -1.09 1.96
CA THR A 80 0.64 0.24 1.42
C THR A 80 -0.49 0.19 0.40
N ARG A 81 -1.43 1.11 0.53
CA ARG A 81 -2.56 1.27 -0.41
C ARG A 81 -2.28 2.39 -1.41
N CYS A 82 -2.91 2.31 -2.58
CA CYS A 82 -2.98 3.44 -3.49
C CYS A 82 -4.10 4.39 -3.01
N PRO A 83 -3.78 5.57 -2.44
CA PRO A 83 -4.78 6.44 -1.79
C PRO A 83 -5.86 6.92 -2.76
N ASP A 84 -5.49 7.16 -4.02
CA ASP A 84 -6.37 7.65 -5.09
C ASP A 84 -6.45 6.67 -6.26
N CYS A 85 -6.60 5.37 -6.01
CA CYS A 85 -6.60 4.38 -7.10
C CYS A 85 -7.86 4.53 -7.99
N PRO A 86 -7.73 4.89 -9.28
CA PRO A 86 -8.88 5.01 -10.18
C PRO A 86 -9.46 3.65 -10.59
N ILE A 87 -8.75 2.55 -10.28
CA ILE A 87 -9.09 1.18 -10.68
C ILE A 87 -9.82 0.43 -9.54
N ALA A 88 -9.69 0.90 -8.30
CA ALA A 88 -10.36 0.27 -7.17
C ALA A 88 -11.85 0.60 -7.22
N GLY A 89 -12.69 -0.40 -7.50
CA GLY A 89 -14.15 -0.31 -7.51
C GLY A 89 -14.75 -0.17 -6.10
N GLY A 90 -14.26 0.78 -5.30
CA GLY A 90 -14.82 1.13 -3.99
C GLY A 90 -14.40 0.24 -2.82
N ASP A 91 -13.89 -0.98 -3.04
CA ASP A 91 -13.36 -1.78 -1.93
C ASP A 91 -11.98 -1.27 -1.51
N ARG A 92 -11.91 -0.71 -0.30
CA ARG A 92 -10.70 -0.16 0.31
C ARG A 92 -9.78 -1.24 0.87
N HIS A 93 -10.21 -2.51 0.89
CA HIS A 93 -9.48 -3.62 1.50
C HIS A 93 -8.69 -4.47 0.51
N THR A 94 -8.99 -4.41 -0.79
CA THR A 94 -8.33 -5.23 -1.80
C THR A 94 -7.33 -4.40 -2.64
N PRO A 95 -6.05 -4.80 -2.75
CA PRO A 95 -5.10 -4.12 -3.63
C PRO A 95 -5.54 -4.20 -5.09
N CYS A 96 -5.33 -3.13 -5.86
CA CYS A 96 -5.70 -3.12 -7.27
C CYS A 96 -4.83 -4.10 -8.09
N THR A 97 -5.28 -4.46 -9.28
CA THR A 97 -4.56 -5.42 -10.15
C THR A 97 -3.14 -4.96 -10.49
N ILE A 98 -2.91 -3.65 -10.64
CA ILE A 98 -1.57 -3.10 -10.89
C ILE A 98 -0.69 -3.26 -9.66
N HIS A 99 -1.20 -2.94 -8.47
CA HIS A 99 -0.47 -3.09 -7.22
C HIS A 99 -0.07 -4.54 -6.98
N THR A 100 -0.99 -5.49 -7.22
CA THR A 100 -0.71 -6.93 -7.09
C THR A 100 0.44 -7.37 -8.02
N ARG A 101 0.43 -6.93 -9.29
CA ARG A 101 1.48 -7.25 -10.25
C ARG A 101 2.81 -6.58 -9.92
N TRP A 102 2.76 -5.35 -9.44
CA TRP A 102 3.95 -4.63 -9.01
C TRP A 102 4.59 -5.28 -7.77
N LEU A 103 3.78 -5.73 -6.81
CA LEU A 103 4.27 -6.43 -5.63
C LEU A 103 5.03 -7.72 -6.00
N ALA A 104 4.55 -8.46 -7.00
CA ALA A 104 5.25 -9.63 -7.51
C ALA A 104 6.61 -9.29 -8.16
N LEU A 105 6.71 -8.16 -8.87
CA LEU A 105 8.01 -7.69 -9.39
C LEU A 105 8.97 -7.31 -8.25
N LEU A 106 8.45 -6.66 -7.21
CA LEU A 106 9.22 -6.26 -6.05
C LEU A 106 9.73 -7.48 -5.25
N GLN A 107 8.89 -8.52 -5.09
CA GLN A 107 9.28 -9.79 -4.48
C GLN A 107 10.44 -10.48 -5.24
N ARG A 108 10.35 -10.56 -6.57
CA ARG A 108 11.42 -11.12 -7.41
C ARG A 108 12.72 -10.29 -7.32
N TYR A 109 12.60 -8.97 -7.22
CA TYR A 109 13.75 -8.09 -6.98
C TYR A 109 14.42 -8.36 -5.62
N ALA A 110 13.65 -8.57 -4.56
CA ALA A 110 14.21 -8.91 -3.26
C ALA A 110 14.84 -10.30 -3.19
N ALA A 111 14.28 -11.26 -3.90
CA ALA A 111 14.85 -12.59 -4.07
C ALA A 111 16.14 -12.60 -4.93
N ASN A 112 16.62 -11.42 -5.39
CA ASN A 112 17.74 -11.26 -6.32
C ASN A 112 17.53 -11.97 -7.68
N GLU A 113 16.28 -12.28 -8.05
CA GLU A 113 15.94 -12.83 -9.36
C GLU A 113 15.88 -11.75 -10.45
N LEU A 114 15.78 -10.48 -10.03
CA LEU A 114 15.79 -9.31 -10.92
C LEU A 114 16.92 -8.36 -10.52
N SER A 115 17.65 -7.86 -11.52
CA SER A 115 18.52 -6.70 -11.34
C SER A 115 17.69 -5.43 -11.15
N SER A 116 18.28 -4.39 -10.58
CA SER A 116 17.60 -3.10 -10.38
C SER A 116 17.10 -2.51 -11.70
N ASN A 117 17.90 -2.61 -12.78
CA ASN A 117 17.51 -2.14 -14.11
C ASN A 117 16.32 -2.94 -14.67
N ALA A 118 16.35 -4.27 -14.56
CA ALA A 118 15.27 -5.13 -15.03
C ALA A 118 13.97 -4.90 -14.24
N TYR A 119 14.07 -4.64 -12.93
CA TYR A 119 12.93 -4.26 -12.10
C TYR A 119 12.31 -2.92 -12.55
N VAL A 120 13.13 -1.89 -12.80
CA VAL A 120 12.64 -0.58 -13.27
C VAL A 120 11.97 -0.72 -14.64
N GLU A 121 12.60 -1.41 -15.58
CA GLU A 121 12.06 -1.61 -16.93
C GLU A 121 10.70 -2.33 -16.90
N GLN A 122 10.61 -3.44 -16.16
CA GLN A 122 9.36 -4.20 -16.03
C GLN A 122 8.27 -3.41 -15.30
N SER A 123 8.65 -2.60 -14.30
CA SER A 123 7.71 -1.72 -13.59
C SER A 123 7.15 -0.63 -14.51
N LEU A 124 8.01 0.00 -15.33
CA LEU A 124 7.58 1.00 -16.30
C LEU A 124 6.71 0.39 -17.41
N ALA A 125 7.05 -0.81 -17.89
CA ALA A 125 6.25 -1.54 -18.86
C ALA A 125 4.86 -1.91 -18.30
N LEU A 126 4.79 -2.30 -17.02
CA LEU A 126 3.53 -2.55 -16.32
C LEU A 126 2.67 -1.27 -16.30
N LEU A 127 3.23 -0.12 -15.93
CA LEU A 127 2.49 1.13 -15.91
C LEU A 127 2.07 1.58 -17.31
N ALA A 128 2.94 1.44 -18.32
CA ALA A 128 2.65 1.79 -19.71
C ALA A 128 1.48 0.95 -20.25
N THR A 129 1.44 -0.34 -19.95
CA THR A 129 0.36 -1.26 -20.36
C THR A 129 -1.01 -0.84 -19.79
N HIS A 130 -1.03 -0.28 -18.58
CA HIS A 130 -2.27 0.14 -17.93
C HIS A 130 -2.49 1.67 -17.95
N LYS A 131 -1.72 2.40 -18.76
CA LYS A 131 -1.73 3.87 -18.82
C LYS A 131 -3.12 4.45 -19.00
N ASP A 132 -3.92 3.88 -19.90
CA ASP A 132 -5.27 4.38 -20.17
C ASP A 132 -6.24 4.18 -19.00
N ARG A 133 -6.03 3.15 -18.19
CA ARG A 133 -6.83 2.85 -16.99
C ARG A 133 -6.39 3.67 -15.76
N LEU A 134 -5.20 4.27 -15.84
CA LEU A 134 -4.66 5.18 -14.84
C LEU A 134 -5.05 6.65 -15.10
N LYS A 135 -5.60 6.96 -16.28
CA LYS A 135 -6.09 8.30 -16.59
C LYS A 135 -7.27 8.61 -15.69
N VAL A 136 -7.10 9.58 -14.80
CA VAL A 136 -8.18 10.18 -14.00
C VAL A 136 -8.98 11.12 -14.92
N GLY A 137 -9.66 10.57 -15.91
CA GLY A 137 -10.55 11.32 -16.79
C GLY A 137 -11.93 11.45 -16.14
N HIS A 138 -12.18 12.58 -15.47
CA HIS A 138 -13.50 13.23 -15.26
C HIS A 138 -14.77 12.42 -14.90
N LEU A 139 -14.71 11.14 -14.53
CA LEU A 139 -15.86 10.39 -13.97
C LEU A 139 -16.08 10.69 -12.47
N ARG A 140 -15.80 11.94 -12.07
CA ARG A 140 -16.38 12.56 -10.88
C ARG A 140 -17.59 13.45 -11.22
N GLU A 141 -18.10 13.37 -12.45
CA GLU A 141 -19.46 13.80 -12.74
C GLU A 141 -20.44 12.70 -12.35
N SER A 142 -20.69 12.57 -11.05
CA SER A 142 -22.03 12.17 -10.61
C SER A 142 -22.91 13.41 -10.73
N PRO A 143 -23.96 13.43 -11.57
CA PRO A 143 -24.97 14.47 -11.48
C PRO A 143 -25.78 14.22 -10.21
N ARG A 144 -25.33 14.79 -9.09
CA ARG A 144 -26.11 14.90 -7.86
C ARG A 144 -26.29 16.37 -7.52
N HIS A 145 -27.11 17.05 -8.31
CA HIS A 145 -28.15 18.00 -7.85
C HIS A 145 -28.77 18.70 -9.07
N ALA A 146 -29.65 18.00 -9.77
CA ALA A 146 -30.82 18.63 -10.35
C ALA A 146 -32.01 18.09 -9.56
N ASP A 147 -32.96 18.97 -9.24
CA ASP A 147 -34.24 18.70 -8.59
C ASP A 147 -34.25 18.54 -7.06
N ALA A 148 -34.05 19.66 -6.35
CA ALA A 148 -34.69 19.86 -5.04
C ALA A 148 -34.88 21.36 -4.67
N TYR A 149 -35.12 22.25 -5.62
CA TYR A 149 -35.66 23.60 -5.32
C TYR A 149 -36.65 24.05 -6.40
N HIS A 150 -37.70 23.24 -6.61
CA HIS A 150 -38.92 23.72 -7.24
C HIS A 150 -40.12 23.12 -6.52
N ASN A 151 -40.44 23.67 -5.34
CA ASN A 151 -41.81 23.83 -4.84
C ASN A 151 -41.79 24.38 -3.40
N LEU A 152 -41.70 25.70 -3.26
CA LEU A 152 -42.06 26.41 -2.05
C LEU A 152 -42.67 27.77 -2.41
N PHE A 153 -43.57 27.81 -3.39
CA PHE A 153 -44.54 28.90 -3.58
C PHE A 153 -45.74 28.39 -4.37
N MET A 154 -46.59 27.61 -3.71
CA MET A 154 -48.00 27.43 -4.09
C MET A 154 -48.82 27.71 -2.84
N ILE A 155 -49.36 28.93 -2.78
CA ILE A 155 -50.37 29.36 -1.81
C ILE A 155 -51.71 28.80 -2.30
N PRO A 156 -52.44 27.97 -1.54
CA PRO A 156 -53.86 27.78 -1.80
C PRO A 156 -54.68 28.78 -0.99
N ALA A 157 -55.37 29.66 -1.71
CA ALA A 157 -56.50 30.43 -1.20
C ALA A 157 -57.69 29.48 -0.94
N GLY A 158 -58.44 29.68 0.15
CA GLY A 158 -59.73 29.02 0.34
C GLY A 158 -60.25 28.94 1.77
N VAL A 159 -60.91 30.01 2.22
CA VAL A 159 -61.73 30.13 3.46
C VAL A 159 -63.04 29.33 3.30
N PRO A 160 -63.69 28.81 4.37
CA PRO A 160 -64.85 29.53 4.91
C PRO A 160 -65.07 29.47 6.44
N GLN A 161 -65.23 30.68 7.01
CA GLN A 161 -66.24 31.18 7.94
C GLN A 161 -66.83 30.30 9.08
N ARG A 162 -66.73 30.83 10.30
CA ARG A 162 -67.83 30.85 11.29
C ARG A 162 -67.64 32.06 12.23
N GLY A 163 -68.48 33.10 12.12
CA GLY A 163 -68.64 34.15 13.15
C GLY A 163 -69.73 33.77 14.17
N PRO A 164 -70.37 34.72 14.87
CA PRO A 164 -69.90 36.02 15.37
C PRO A 164 -70.27 36.23 16.88
N GLU A 165 -69.69 37.20 17.59
CA GLU A 165 -70.35 38.05 18.62
C GLU A 165 -69.32 38.99 19.27
N ARG A 166 -69.52 40.32 19.16
CA ARG A 166 -69.86 41.27 20.25
C ARG A 166 -68.82 41.25 21.40
N GLU A 167 -68.15 42.33 21.77
CA GLU A 167 -68.76 43.57 22.28
C GLU A 167 -67.69 44.67 22.53
N ARG A 168 -68.00 45.88 22.07
CA ARG A 168 -67.73 47.23 22.61
C ARG A 168 -66.67 47.52 23.71
N LEU A 169 -66.02 48.68 23.50
CA LEU A 169 -65.81 49.85 24.39
C LEU A 169 -64.57 49.99 25.29
N HIS A 170 -63.96 51.20 25.19
CA HIS A 170 -63.13 52.02 26.12
C HIS A 170 -61.85 51.39 26.71
N ASP A 171 -60.72 52.10 26.87
CA ASP A 171 -60.43 53.54 27.06
C ASP A 171 -59.24 54.01 26.20
#